data_AF-A0A817UNN4-F1
#
_entry.id   AF-A0A817UNN4-F1
#
_cell.length_a   1.000
_cell.length_b   1.000
_cell.length_c   1.000
_cell.angle_alpha   90.00
_cell.angle_beta   90.00
_cell.angle_gamma   90.00
#
_symmetry.space_group_name_H-M   'P 1'
#
loop_
_entity.id
_entity.type
_entity.pdbx_description
1 polymer ?
#
loop_
_entity_poly.entity_id
_entity_poly.type
_entity_poly.pdbx_seq_one_letter_code
_entity_poly.pdbx_strand_id
1 'polypeptide(L)'
;MLHYQSIFNRIQSKFSDFESCLTSATILLANTYALSGNKSFTSHIRMKISQSGMKKVAGCSWTVVNGNVFKFRAHDRSHTFSTDIYAELDRLKNELLKYGYKPDETWITKSLADDETAESVLCGHSEWLAIAFNLIQRPTPTRIQIVKNLRVCGDCHLVTKLIAQIRQCLIILRNVNRIQGCGLHGVQGGARHPIFK
;
A
#
# COMPACT_ATOMS: atom_id res chain seq x y z
N MET A 1 6.38 1.20 31.06
CA MET A 1 5.57 -0.03 30.88
C MET A 1 4.08 0.20 31.20
N LEU A 2 3.74 0.95 32.26
CA LEU A 2 2.36 1.19 32.74
C LEU A 2 1.43 1.94 31.76
N HIS A 3 1.94 2.93 31.03
CA HIS A 3 1.12 3.76 30.13
C HIS A 3 0.50 2.98 28.97
N TYR A 4 1.26 2.07 28.35
CA TYR A 4 0.77 1.19 27.30
C TYR A 4 -0.31 0.22 27.80
N GLN A 5 -0.05 -0.45 28.92
CA GLN A 5 -0.97 -1.44 29.45
C GLN A 5 -2.32 -0.80 29.80
N SER A 6 -2.29 0.45 30.29
CA SER A 6 -3.50 1.26 30.49
C SER A 6 -4.26 1.52 29.19
N ILE A 7 -3.59 1.97 28.12
CA ILE A 7 -4.24 2.23 26.82
C ILE A 7 -4.78 0.93 26.21
N PHE A 8 -4.01 -0.15 26.22
CA PHE A 8 -4.44 -1.44 25.68
C PHE A 8 -5.65 -1.99 26.45
N ASN A 9 -5.64 -1.94 27.79
CA ASN A 9 -6.78 -2.36 28.60
C ASN A 9 -8.03 -1.51 28.31
N ARG A 10 -7.88 -0.20 28.06
CA ARG A 10 -8.99 0.68 27.65
C ARG A 10 -9.54 0.30 26.27
N ILE A 11 -8.67 -0.03 25.31
CA ILE A 11 -9.08 -0.52 23.98
C ILE A 11 -9.85 -1.85 24.14
N GLN A 12 -9.31 -2.79 24.93
CA GLN A 12 -9.90 -4.10 25.15
C GLN A 12 -11.27 -4.00 25.84
N SER A 13 -11.41 -3.14 26.86
CA SER A 13 -12.69 -2.89 27.53
C SER A 13 -13.72 -2.24 26.59
N LYS A 14 -13.30 -1.37 25.67
CA LYS A 14 -14.22 -0.65 24.78
C LYS A 14 -14.68 -1.49 23.58
N PHE A 15 -13.86 -2.44 23.15
CA PHE A 15 -14.12 -3.27 21.96
C PHE A 15 -14.18 -4.76 22.29
N SER A 16 -14.49 -5.12 23.54
CA SER A 16 -14.59 -6.53 23.98
C SER A 16 -15.53 -7.35 23.10
N ASP A 17 -16.62 -6.72 22.66
CA ASP A 17 -17.69 -7.38 21.89
C ASP A 17 -17.47 -7.26 20.37
N PHE A 18 -16.41 -6.56 19.94
CA PHE A 18 -16.14 -6.26 18.54
C PHE A 18 -14.70 -6.65 18.15
N GLU A 19 -14.46 -7.94 17.94
CA GLU A 19 -13.13 -8.50 17.65
C GLU A 19 -12.40 -7.79 16.50
N SER A 20 -13.12 -7.41 15.43
CA SER A 20 -12.56 -6.67 14.29
C SER A 20 -12.08 -5.26 14.67
N CYS A 21 -12.85 -4.56 15.51
CA CYS A 21 -12.50 -3.23 16.00
C CYS A 21 -11.33 -3.30 17.00
N LEU A 22 -11.35 -4.29 17.90
CA LEU A 22 -10.25 -4.57 18.83
C LEU A 22 -8.94 -4.84 18.10
N THR A 23 -8.97 -5.69 17.07
CA THR A 23 -7.82 -5.98 16.22
C THR A 23 -7.31 -4.71 15.53
N SER A 24 -8.20 -3.94 14.91
CA SER A 24 -7.84 -2.71 14.18
C SER A 24 -7.24 -1.64 15.09
N ALA A 25 -7.83 -1.42 16.26
CA ALA A 25 -7.33 -0.46 17.26
C ALA A 25 -5.98 -0.87 17.85
N THR A 26 -5.78 -2.17 18.10
CA THR A 26 -4.50 -2.70 18.60
C THR A 26 -3.39 -2.56 17.56
N ILE A 27 -3.68 -2.81 16.28
CA ILE A 27 -2.74 -2.60 15.17
C ILE A 27 -2.41 -1.12 15.01
N LEU A 28 -3.40 -0.23 15.11
CA LEU A 28 -3.18 1.21 15.05
C LEU A 28 -2.26 1.67 16.18
N LEU A 29 -2.47 1.19 17.40
CA LEU A 29 -1.61 1.48 18.55
C LEU A 29 -0.17 1.02 18.28
N ALA A 30 0.03 -0.17 17.72
CA ALA A 30 1.35 -0.66 17.32
C ALA A 30 2.02 0.27 16.30
N ASN A 31 1.28 0.73 15.29
CA ASN A 31 1.78 1.64 14.26
C ASN A 31 2.13 3.02 14.84
N THR A 32 1.35 3.55 15.78
CA THR A 32 1.66 4.81 16.47
C THR A 32 2.98 4.73 17.22
N TYR A 33 3.23 3.64 17.96
CA TYR A 33 4.51 3.43 18.63
C TYR A 33 5.68 3.18 17.66
N ALA A 34 5.42 2.55 16.52
CA ALA A 34 6.43 2.37 15.47
C ALA A 34 6.86 3.73 14.90
N LEU A 35 5.90 4.60 14.59
CA LEU A 35 6.16 5.96 14.09
C LEU A 35 6.88 6.84 15.12
N SER A 36 6.68 6.61 16.43
CA SER A 36 7.40 7.31 17.48
C SER A 36 8.81 6.74 17.74
N GLY A 37 9.33 5.85 16.88
CA GLY A 37 10.63 5.21 17.04
C GLY A 37 10.70 4.16 18.17
N ASN A 38 9.57 3.81 18.77
CA ASN A 38 9.54 2.96 19.95
C ASN A 38 9.49 1.46 19.59
N LYS A 39 10.65 0.92 19.18
CA LYS A 39 10.81 -0.44 18.68
C LYS A 39 10.44 -1.51 19.72
N SER A 40 10.81 -1.32 20.99
CA SER A 40 10.50 -2.26 22.08
C SER A 40 8.99 -2.47 22.26
N PHE A 41 8.22 -1.38 22.31
CA PHE A 41 6.77 -1.46 22.48
C PHE A 41 6.07 -1.99 21.22
N THR A 42 6.56 -1.62 20.04
CA THR A 42 6.06 -2.16 18.78
C THR A 42 6.17 -3.69 18.75
N SER A 43 7.33 -4.23 19.11
CA SER A 43 7.55 -5.69 19.19
C SER A 43 6.64 -6.35 20.22
N HIS A 44 6.49 -5.75 21.40
CA HIS A 44 5.63 -6.29 22.45
C HIS A 44 4.15 -6.35 22.04
N ILE A 45 3.63 -5.30 21.37
CA ILE A 45 2.25 -5.28 20.88
C ILE A 45 2.06 -6.33 19.78
N ARG A 46 3.00 -6.44 18.84
CA ARG A 46 2.94 -7.44 17.77
C ARG A 46 2.96 -8.87 18.30
N MET A 47 3.75 -9.13 19.34
CA MET A 47 3.74 -10.41 20.05
C MET A 47 2.37 -10.70 20.67
N LYS A 48 1.76 -9.72 21.36
CA LYS A 48 0.40 -9.90 21.92
C LYS A 48 -0.65 -10.15 20.85
N ILE A 49 -0.61 -9.42 19.73
CA ILE A 49 -1.51 -9.66 18.58
C ILE A 49 -1.36 -11.11 18.11
N SER A 50 -0.12 -11.59 17.92
CA SER A 50 0.17 -12.96 17.50
C SER A 50 -0.39 -14.01 18.48
N GLN A 51 -0.17 -13.81 19.78
CA GLN A 51 -0.63 -14.73 20.83
C GLN A 51 -2.16 -14.73 21.02
N SER A 52 -2.81 -13.59 20.78
CA SER A 52 -4.26 -13.42 20.95
C SER A 52 -5.10 -13.99 19.81
N GLY A 53 -4.48 -14.51 18.74
CA GLY A 53 -5.20 -15.00 17.56
C GLY A 53 -5.84 -13.90 16.70
N MET A 54 -5.64 -12.62 17.05
CA MET A 54 -6.17 -11.48 16.30
C MET A 54 -5.65 -11.49 14.85
N LYS A 55 -6.57 -11.65 13.89
CA LYS A 55 -6.23 -11.68 12.46
C LYS A 55 -6.43 -10.31 11.83
N LYS A 56 -5.32 -9.68 11.44
CA LYS A 56 -5.36 -8.49 10.58
C LYS A 56 -6.01 -8.84 9.24
N VAL A 57 -7.00 -8.06 8.81
CA VAL A 57 -7.48 -8.11 7.44
C VAL A 57 -6.34 -7.74 6.50
N ALA A 58 -5.91 -8.69 5.66
CA ALA A 58 -4.86 -8.45 4.69
C ALA A 58 -5.33 -7.45 3.63
N GLY A 59 -4.45 -6.53 3.25
CA GLY A 59 -4.69 -5.64 2.11
C GLY A 59 -4.71 -6.45 0.81
N CYS A 60 -5.79 -6.30 0.07
CA CYS A 60 -6.04 -7.01 -1.18
C CYS A 60 -6.59 -6.03 -2.22
N SER A 61 -5.94 -6.00 -3.37
CA SER A 61 -6.41 -5.27 -4.56
C SER A 61 -6.95 -6.26 -5.59
N TRP A 62 -7.92 -5.84 -6.40
CA TRP A 62 -8.38 -6.64 -7.51
C TRP A 62 -8.74 -5.80 -8.73
N THR A 63 -8.71 -6.45 -9.88
CA THR A 63 -9.05 -5.89 -11.19
C THR A 63 -9.95 -6.87 -11.94
N VAL A 64 -10.68 -6.35 -12.92
CA VAL A 64 -11.44 -7.17 -13.87
C VAL A 64 -10.79 -7.07 -15.24
N VAL A 65 -10.38 -8.21 -15.80
CA VAL A 65 -9.81 -8.31 -17.15
C VAL A 65 -10.52 -9.43 -17.89
N ASN A 66 -11.05 -9.15 -19.08
CA ASN A 66 -11.78 -10.12 -19.91
C ASN A 66 -12.88 -10.88 -19.13
N GLY A 67 -13.65 -10.15 -18.29
CA GLY A 67 -14.72 -10.72 -17.46
C GLY A 67 -14.26 -11.45 -16.20
N ASN A 68 -12.96 -11.66 -16.00
CA ASN A 68 -12.41 -12.41 -14.88
C ASN A 68 -11.86 -11.49 -13.79
N VAL A 69 -12.07 -11.88 -12.53
CA VAL A 69 -11.57 -11.15 -11.36
C VAL A 69 -10.20 -11.70 -10.94
N PHE A 70 -9.19 -10.84 -10.93
CA PHE A 70 -7.84 -11.17 -10.46
C PHE A 70 -7.55 -10.44 -9.16
N LYS A 71 -7.12 -11.17 -8.13
CA LYS A 71 -6.88 -10.66 -6.77
C LYS A 71 -5.39 -10.72 -6.44
N PHE A 72 -4.90 -9.70 -5.77
CA PHE A 72 -3.50 -9.54 -5.42
C PHE A 72 -3.38 -9.17 -3.95
N ARG A 73 -2.51 -9.89 -3.23
CA ARG A 73 -2.10 -9.55 -1.87
C ARG A 73 -0.68 -8.98 -1.92
N ALA A 74 -0.36 -8.10 -0.98
CA ALA A 74 0.97 -7.51 -0.93
C ALA A 74 2.04 -8.61 -0.81
N HIS A 75 3.08 -8.53 -1.63
CA HIS A 75 4.19 -9.48 -1.74
C HIS A 75 3.81 -10.91 -2.10
N ASP A 76 2.60 -11.14 -2.63
CA ASP A 76 2.14 -12.47 -3.01
C ASP A 76 2.80 -12.95 -4.30
N ARG A 77 3.47 -14.11 -4.21
CA ARG A 77 4.12 -14.78 -5.34
C ARG A 77 3.42 -16.07 -5.77
N SER A 78 2.28 -16.43 -5.18
CA SER A 78 1.54 -17.67 -5.47
C SER A 78 0.71 -17.60 -6.76
N HIS A 79 0.55 -16.40 -7.34
CA HIS A 79 -0.22 -16.20 -8.56
C HIS A 79 0.46 -16.84 -9.78
N THR A 80 -0.31 -17.42 -10.71
CA THR A 80 0.23 -18.08 -11.92
C THR A 80 1.09 -17.14 -12.77
N PHE A 81 0.73 -15.86 -12.83
CA PHE A 81 1.49 -14.82 -13.55
C PHE A 81 2.56 -14.12 -12.69
N SER A 82 2.93 -14.69 -11.54
CA SER A 82 3.84 -14.05 -10.57
C SER A 82 5.15 -13.61 -11.21
N THR A 83 5.82 -14.49 -11.96
CA THR A 83 7.10 -14.16 -12.61
C THR A 83 6.99 -12.92 -13.49
N ASP A 84 5.98 -12.86 -14.37
CA ASP A 84 5.77 -11.74 -15.28
C ASP A 84 5.38 -10.46 -14.53
N ILE A 85 4.52 -10.58 -13.51
CA ILE A 85 4.10 -9.45 -12.68
C ILE A 85 5.33 -8.80 -12.03
N TYR A 86 6.21 -9.59 -11.43
CA TYR A 86 7.40 -9.05 -10.76
C TYR A 86 8.41 -8.46 -11.75
N ALA A 87 8.54 -9.03 -12.95
CA ALA A 87 9.35 -8.43 -14.01
C ALA A 87 8.80 -7.05 -14.44
N GLU A 88 7.49 -6.91 -14.62
CA GLU A 88 6.88 -5.62 -14.94
C GLU A 88 6.94 -4.64 -13.75
N LEU A 89 6.88 -5.12 -12.50
CA LEU A 89 7.14 -4.28 -11.33
C LEU A 89 8.54 -3.67 -11.35
N ASP A 90 9.56 -4.47 -11.63
CA ASP A 90 10.93 -3.97 -11.73
C ASP A 90 11.09 -2.97 -12.87
N ARG A 91 10.42 -3.21 -14.00
CA ARG A 91 10.39 -2.27 -15.12
C ARG A 91 9.75 -0.94 -14.72
N LEU A 92 8.57 -0.98 -14.10
CA LEU A 92 7.84 0.20 -13.63
C LEU A 92 8.63 0.97 -12.59
N LYS A 93 9.23 0.27 -11.62
CA LYS A 93 10.08 0.85 -10.58
C LYS A 93 11.22 1.65 -11.21
N ASN A 94 11.96 1.03 -12.14
CA ASN A 94 13.08 1.69 -12.81
C ASN A 94 12.66 2.92 -13.62
N GLU A 95 11.49 2.87 -14.26
CA GLU A 95 10.95 4.00 -15.01
C GLU A 95 10.50 5.15 -14.10
N LEU A 96 9.83 4.83 -13.00
CA LEU A 96 9.42 5.81 -11.99
C LEU A 96 10.63 6.51 -11.37
N LEU A 97 11.67 5.76 -11.00
CA LEU A 97 12.92 6.32 -10.48
C LEU A 97 13.56 7.30 -11.48
N LYS A 98 13.59 6.95 -12.78
CA LYS A 98 14.06 7.85 -13.84
C LYS A 98 13.17 9.09 -14.01
N TYR A 99 11.88 8.96 -13.73
CA TYR A 99 10.92 10.07 -13.73
C TYR A 99 11.02 10.95 -12.47
N GLY A 100 11.87 10.58 -11.50
CA GLY A 100 12.10 11.36 -10.27
C GLY A 100 11.25 10.94 -9.07
N TYR A 101 10.59 9.78 -9.14
CA TYR A 101 9.92 9.19 -7.98
C TYR A 101 10.93 8.92 -6.85
N LYS A 102 10.56 9.29 -5.63
CA LYS A 102 11.26 8.95 -4.40
C LYS A 102 10.27 8.26 -3.46
N PRO A 103 10.56 7.04 -2.98
CA PRO A 103 9.66 6.35 -2.07
C PRO A 103 9.46 7.13 -0.78
N ASP A 104 8.21 7.17 -0.31
CA ASP A 104 7.89 7.76 0.99
C ASP A 104 7.98 6.69 2.09
N GLU A 105 9.14 6.61 2.74
CA GLU A 105 9.45 5.66 3.81
C GLU A 105 8.51 5.75 5.01
N THR A 106 7.79 6.86 5.20
CA THR A 106 6.82 7.00 6.29
C THR A 106 5.66 6.00 6.20
N TRP A 107 5.44 5.42 5.02
CA TRP A 107 4.44 4.36 4.81
C TRP A 107 4.96 2.94 5.10
N ILE A 108 6.23 2.81 5.47
CA ILE A 108 6.85 1.54 5.83
C ILE A 108 6.73 1.35 7.34
N THR A 109 5.79 0.51 7.76
CA THR A 109 5.50 0.26 9.18
C THR A 109 6.36 -0.84 9.81
N LYS A 110 7.22 -1.51 9.02
CA LYS A 110 8.16 -2.53 9.51
C LYS A 110 9.60 -2.02 9.39
N SER A 111 10.49 -2.47 10.26
CA SER A 111 11.92 -2.33 9.99
C SER A 111 12.24 -3.07 8.70
N LEU A 112 12.99 -2.43 7.82
CA LEU A 112 13.57 -3.09 6.65
C LEU A 112 14.63 -4.08 7.14
N ALA A 113 14.69 -5.25 6.49
CA ALA A 113 15.84 -6.14 6.61
C ALA A 113 17.05 -5.55 5.86
N ASP A 114 18.25 -6.03 6.13
CA ASP A 114 19.49 -5.51 5.54
C ASP A 114 19.51 -5.61 4.00
N ASP A 115 18.73 -6.53 3.41
CA ASP A 115 18.57 -6.74 1.97
C ASP A 115 17.31 -6.07 1.38
N GLU A 116 16.46 -5.45 2.20
CA GLU A 116 15.26 -4.76 1.74
C GLU A 116 15.52 -3.25 1.56
N THR A 117 15.06 -2.69 0.45
CA THR A 117 15.03 -1.24 0.24
C THR A 117 13.60 -0.71 0.40
N ALA A 118 13.46 0.59 0.63
CA ALA A 118 12.14 1.22 0.71
C ALA A 118 11.33 0.99 -0.56
N GLU A 119 11.99 1.10 -1.72
CA GLU A 119 11.40 0.81 -3.02
C GLU A 119 10.91 -0.64 -3.09
N SER A 120 11.74 -1.62 -2.71
CA SER A 120 11.40 -3.04 -2.89
C SER A 120 10.20 -3.45 -2.02
N VAL A 121 10.06 -2.85 -0.83
CA VAL A 121 8.91 -3.06 0.04
C VAL A 121 7.66 -2.38 -0.51
N LEU A 122 7.74 -1.11 -0.91
CA LEU A 122 6.57 -0.36 -1.39
C LEU A 122 6.07 -0.86 -2.76
N CYS A 123 6.97 -1.28 -3.65
CA CYS A 123 6.64 -1.87 -4.96
C CYS A 123 5.88 -3.20 -4.83
N GLY A 124 5.99 -3.89 -3.68
CA GLY A 124 5.28 -5.13 -3.42
C GLY A 124 3.83 -4.95 -2.96
N HIS A 125 3.34 -3.71 -2.83
CA HIS A 125 1.94 -3.48 -2.47
C HIS A 125 0.98 -4.04 -3.53
N SER A 126 -0.18 -4.52 -3.08
CA SER A 126 -1.17 -5.16 -3.96
C SER A 126 -1.67 -4.28 -5.11
N GLU A 127 -1.67 -2.96 -4.94
CA GLU A 127 -2.01 -1.95 -5.93
C GLU A 127 -1.02 -1.98 -7.09
N TRP A 128 0.28 -2.04 -6.80
CA TRP A 128 1.34 -2.19 -7.80
C TRP A 128 1.18 -3.49 -8.58
N LEU A 129 0.96 -4.62 -7.88
CA LEU A 129 0.73 -5.93 -8.52
C LEU A 129 -0.46 -5.89 -9.48
N ALA A 130 -1.57 -5.25 -9.07
CA ALA A 130 -2.75 -5.10 -9.91
C ALA A 130 -2.51 -4.21 -11.14
N ILE A 131 -1.74 -3.13 -11.01
CA ILE A 131 -1.36 -2.27 -12.14
C ILE A 131 -0.45 -3.02 -13.11
N ALA A 132 0.61 -3.68 -12.61
CA ALA A 132 1.54 -4.46 -13.41
C ALA A 132 0.81 -5.56 -14.19
N PHE A 133 -0.07 -6.32 -13.53
CA PHE A 133 -0.90 -7.32 -14.21
C PHE A 133 -1.75 -6.71 -15.34
N ASN A 134 -2.37 -5.55 -15.12
CA ASN A 134 -3.14 -4.89 -16.17
C ASN A 134 -2.29 -4.49 -17.38
N LEU A 135 -1.05 -4.02 -17.16
CA LEU A 135 -0.13 -3.63 -18.22
C LEU A 135 0.39 -4.84 -19.00
N ILE A 136 0.58 -5.99 -18.35
CA ILE A 136 0.92 -7.25 -19.02
C ILE A 136 -0.24 -7.70 -19.92
N GLN A 137 -1.46 -7.72 -19.38
CA GLN A 137 -2.63 -8.14 -20.14
C GLN A 137 -3.00 -7.17 -21.26
N ARG A 138 -2.69 -5.87 -21.09
CA ARG A 138 -3.02 -4.79 -22.01
C ARG A 138 -1.86 -3.79 -22.04
N PRO A 139 -0.88 -3.94 -22.96
CA PRO A 139 0.32 -3.09 -23.02
C PRO A 139 0.05 -1.60 -23.23
N THR A 140 -1.04 -1.26 -23.94
CA THR A 140 -1.49 0.12 -24.22
C THR A 140 -2.91 0.35 -23.71
N PRO A 141 -3.14 0.29 -22.38
CA PRO A 141 -4.49 0.38 -21.86
C PRO A 141 -4.98 1.82 -21.93
N THR A 142 -6.19 2.04 -22.41
CA THR A 142 -6.85 3.36 -22.28
C THR A 142 -7.34 3.61 -20.85
N ARG A 143 -7.70 2.52 -20.13
CA ARG A 143 -8.23 2.57 -18.77
C ARG A 143 -7.90 1.33 -17.94
N ILE A 144 -7.46 1.56 -16.70
CA ILE A 144 -7.25 0.54 -15.67
C ILE A 144 -8.18 0.82 -14.49
N GLN A 145 -8.86 -0.21 -13.98
CA GLN A 145 -9.72 -0.10 -12.80
C GLN A 145 -9.24 -1.07 -11.73
N ILE A 146 -8.93 -0.54 -10.55
CA ILE A 146 -8.47 -1.32 -9.40
C ILE A 146 -9.34 -0.99 -8.21
N VAL A 147 -9.71 -2.01 -7.46
CA VAL A 147 -10.44 -1.88 -6.20
C VAL A 147 -9.61 -2.46 -5.07
N LYS A 148 -9.62 -1.80 -3.93
CA LYS A 148 -8.87 -2.16 -2.72
C LYS A 148 -9.81 -2.27 -1.52
N ASN A 149 -9.65 -3.31 -0.71
CA ASN A 149 -10.43 -3.54 0.52
C ASN A 149 -9.97 -2.72 1.74
N LEU A 150 -8.90 -1.95 1.64
CA LEU A 150 -8.36 -1.08 2.68
C LEU A 150 -8.05 0.30 2.09
N ARG A 151 -7.78 1.28 2.95
CA ARG A 151 -7.24 2.56 2.49
C ARG A 151 -5.93 2.33 1.73
N VAL A 152 -5.75 3.07 0.64
CA VAL A 152 -4.52 3.06 -0.17
C VAL A 152 -3.51 3.98 0.52
N CYS A 153 -2.25 3.57 0.60
CA CYS A 153 -1.21 4.40 1.22
C CYS A 153 -0.86 5.62 0.34
N GLY A 154 -0.29 6.66 0.94
CA GLY A 154 0.10 7.89 0.24
C GLY A 154 1.07 7.63 -0.92
N ASP A 155 2.04 6.75 -0.70
CA ASP A 155 3.00 6.31 -1.71
C ASP A 155 2.32 5.66 -2.94
N CYS A 156 1.43 4.69 -2.73
CA CYS A 156 0.68 4.06 -3.83
C CYS A 156 -0.22 5.06 -4.57
N HIS A 157 -0.75 6.08 -3.90
CA HIS A 157 -1.49 7.15 -4.56
C HIS A 157 -0.60 7.97 -5.50
N LEU A 158 0.61 8.33 -5.06
CA LEU A 158 1.59 9.04 -5.88
C LEU A 158 2.00 8.21 -7.09
N VAL A 159 2.40 6.96 -6.85
CA VAL A 159 2.81 6.02 -7.91
C VAL A 159 1.70 5.84 -8.94
N THR A 160 0.46 5.64 -8.50
CA THR A 160 -0.67 5.46 -9.42
C THR A 160 -0.82 6.66 -10.36
N LYS A 161 -0.65 7.89 -9.85
CA LYS A 161 -0.68 9.11 -10.67
C LYS A 161 0.48 9.15 -11.67
N LEU A 162 1.69 8.85 -11.22
CA LEU A 162 2.88 8.85 -12.08
C LEU A 162 2.75 7.81 -13.19
N ILE A 163 2.29 6.59 -12.89
CA ILE A 163 2.07 5.56 -13.90
C ILE A 163 0.98 5.99 -14.90
N ALA A 164 -0.12 6.59 -14.43
CA ALA A 164 -1.17 7.12 -15.30
C ALA A 164 -0.61 8.15 -16.30
N GLN A 165 0.28 9.03 -15.85
CA GLN A 165 0.96 10.02 -16.68
C GLN A 165 1.95 9.37 -17.67
N ILE A 166 2.82 8.48 -17.19
CA ILE A 166 3.83 7.81 -18.01
C ILE A 166 3.17 6.96 -19.11
N ARG A 167 2.10 6.23 -18.77
CA ARG A 167 1.40 5.34 -19.69
C ARG A 167 0.30 6.02 -20.49
N GLN A 168 0.05 7.31 -20.25
CA GLN A 168 -1.04 8.07 -20.89
C GLN A 168 -2.39 7.34 -20.80
N CYS A 169 -2.72 6.84 -19.60
CA CYS A 169 -3.93 6.05 -19.37
C CYS A 169 -4.71 6.52 -18.13
N LEU A 170 -6.02 6.31 -18.13
CA LEU A 170 -6.87 6.60 -16.96
C LEU A 170 -6.77 5.44 -15.95
N ILE A 171 -6.19 5.70 -14.78
CA ILE A 171 -6.19 4.74 -13.67
C ILE A 171 -7.21 5.18 -12.62
N ILE A 172 -8.18 4.31 -12.37
CA ILE A 172 -9.20 4.50 -11.34
C ILE A 172 -8.90 3.55 -10.20
N LEU A 173 -8.64 4.13 -9.03
CA LEU A 173 -8.36 3.39 -7.81
C LEU A 173 -9.49 3.63 -6.81
N ARG A 174 -10.28 2.59 -6.56
CA ARG A 174 -11.40 2.61 -5.60
C ARG A 174 -10.98 1.94 -4.31
N ASN A 175 -11.26 2.55 -3.16
CA ASN A 175 -11.08 1.91 -1.87
C ASN A 175 -12.26 2.13 -0.94
N VAL A 176 -12.32 1.35 0.13
CA VAL A 176 -13.36 1.46 1.17
C VAL A 176 -13.31 2.88 1.70
N ASN A 177 -14.34 3.67 1.39
CA ASN A 177 -14.57 5.08 1.74
C ASN A 177 -14.13 6.17 0.74
N ARG A 178 -13.57 5.88 -0.45
CA ARG A 178 -13.35 6.94 -1.48
C ARG A 178 -13.15 6.39 -2.90
N ILE A 179 -13.70 7.09 -3.89
CA ILE A 179 -13.33 6.91 -5.31
C ILE A 179 -12.26 7.94 -5.64
N GLN A 180 -11.11 7.50 -6.16
CA GLN A 180 -10.12 8.40 -6.75
C GLN A 180 -9.99 8.11 -8.25
N GLY A 181 -10.33 9.10 -9.07
CA GLY A 181 -10.03 9.09 -10.51
C GLY A 181 -8.75 9.90 -10.77
N CYS A 182 -7.76 9.29 -11.41
CA CYS A 182 -6.56 9.99 -11.90
C CYS A 182 -6.61 10.02 -13.43
N GLY A 183 -7.04 11.16 -14.01
CA GLY A 183 -7.19 11.36 -15.44
C GLY A 183 -6.37 12.54 -15.97
N LEU A 184 -6.26 12.61 -17.31
CA LEU A 184 -5.59 13.67 -18.05
C LEU A 184 -6.38 14.98 -17.99
N HIS A 185 -6.34 15.70 -16.87
CA HIS A 185 -6.68 17.13 -16.85
C HIS A 185 -5.47 17.94 -16.43
N GLY A 186 -5.13 18.91 -17.28
CA GLY A 186 -3.82 19.50 -17.43
C GLY A 186 -3.39 20.43 -16.29
N VAL A 187 -2.09 20.42 -16.04
CA VAL A 187 -1.36 21.61 -15.63
C VAL A 187 -0.81 22.22 -16.92
N GLN A 188 -1.57 23.12 -17.54
CA GLN A 188 -0.99 24.09 -18.46
C GLN A 188 -0.41 25.23 -17.62
N GLY A 189 0.90 25.43 -17.73
CA GLY A 189 1.58 26.72 -17.58
C GLY A 189 1.62 27.37 -16.19
N GLY A 190 2.81 27.41 -15.58
CA GLY A 190 3.17 28.50 -14.67
C GLY A 190 3.98 28.09 -13.44
N ALA A 191 5.15 28.71 -13.32
CA ALA A 191 6.05 28.74 -12.17
C ALA A 191 6.81 27.44 -11.83
N ARG A 192 8.03 27.36 -12.40
CA ARG A 192 9.18 26.77 -11.69
C ARG A 192 9.28 27.48 -10.34
N HIS A 193 9.24 26.75 -9.24
CA HIS A 193 9.87 27.24 -8.01
C HIS A 193 10.72 26.15 -7.36
N PRO A 194 11.95 26.46 -6.94
CA PRO A 194 12.93 25.50 -6.46
C PRO A 194 12.81 25.38 -4.94
N ILE A 195 12.70 24.16 -4.41
CA ILE A 195 12.99 23.92 -2.99
C ILE A 195 13.80 22.64 -2.88
N PHE A 196 15.09 22.78 -3.17
CA PHE A 196 16.16 22.10 -2.44
C PHE A 196 17.05 23.20 -1.85
N LYS A 197 16.93 23.41 -0.55
CA LYS A 197 18.02 23.79 0.35
C LYS A 197 17.89 22.91 1.57
#